data_AF-A0A6B9FRN3-F1
#
_entry.id   AF-A0A6B9FRN3-F1
#
_cell.length_a   1.000
_cell.length_b   1.000
_cell.length_c   1.000
_cell.angle_alpha   90.00
_cell.angle_beta   90.00
_cell.angle_gamma   90.00
#
_symmetry.space_group_name_H-M   'P 1'
#
loop_
_entity.id
_entity.type
_entity.pdbx_description
1 polymer ?
#
loop_
_entity_poly.entity_id
_entity_poly.type
_entity_poly.pdbx_seq_one_letter_code
_entity_poly.pdbx_strand_id
1 'polypeptide(L)'
;MKFQIGDATDTALCVALKHEFLRCDNAFNDFSLYARMMIASNGGNRRISYKTYDAYARFIHHLYEFLMGGAVRDFQNTEQIRAEMAHRIVAGETQRIVTNRRNAILDGTAPDWENDISYYPEKIPPEFAEEFRKARNKTFGHVSIERSTLDLSAFYDRYHKFLYLLYYDIRSWWGRYADEFPDLKEITDFSVMVKDDPPPEGAYVQT
;
A
#
# COMPACT_ATOMS: atom_id res chain seq x y z
N MET A 1 -17.29 -12.89 5.55
CA MET A 1 -18.53 -12.45 6.22
C MET A 1 -19.09 -11.30 5.42
N LYS A 2 -20.39 -11.33 5.06
CA LYS A 2 -21.03 -10.22 4.37
C LYS A 2 -21.36 -9.10 5.34
N PHE A 3 -21.29 -7.86 4.88
CA PHE A 3 -21.61 -6.66 5.66
C PHE A 3 -22.29 -5.60 4.78
N GLN A 4 -22.67 -4.46 5.34
CA GLN A 4 -23.27 -3.33 4.63
C GLN A 4 -22.44 -2.06 4.82
N ILE A 5 -22.41 -1.19 3.80
CA ILE A 5 -21.74 0.12 3.93
C ILE A 5 -22.39 0.91 5.07
N GLY A 6 -21.54 1.50 5.92
CA GLY A 6 -21.95 2.26 7.09
C GLY A 6 -22.22 1.42 8.35
N ASP A 7 -22.17 0.08 8.28
CA ASP A 7 -22.26 -0.73 9.49
C ASP A 7 -20.95 -0.74 10.30
N ALA A 8 -20.96 -1.42 11.44
CA ALA A 8 -19.79 -1.51 12.31
C ALA A 8 -18.59 -2.21 11.64
N THR A 9 -18.83 -3.18 10.76
CA THR A 9 -17.80 -3.89 10.01
C THR A 9 -17.17 -2.98 8.95
N ASP A 10 -17.99 -2.26 8.17
CA ASP A 10 -17.50 -1.26 7.20
C ASP A 10 -16.70 -0.15 7.90
N THR A 11 -17.20 0.34 9.03
CA THR A 11 -16.50 1.36 9.82
C THR A 11 -15.13 0.87 10.30
N ALA A 12 -15.07 -0.36 10.84
CA ALA A 12 -13.80 -0.97 11.25
C ALA A 12 -12.85 -1.19 10.05
N LEU A 13 -13.39 -1.61 8.91
CA LEU A 13 -12.62 -1.78 7.68
C LEU A 13 -12.07 -0.45 7.15
N CYS A 14 -12.85 0.64 7.20
CA CYS A 14 -12.39 1.98 6.83
C CYS A 14 -11.23 2.47 7.70
N VAL A 15 -11.27 2.21 9.01
CA VAL A 15 -10.13 2.49 9.91
C VAL A 15 -8.90 1.68 9.52
N ALA A 16 -9.08 0.38 9.27
CA ALA A 16 -7.98 -0.49 8.84
C ALA A 16 -7.39 -0.06 7.48
N LEU A 17 -8.24 0.33 6.52
CA LEU A 17 -7.83 0.85 5.21
C LEU A 17 -7.07 2.17 5.33
N LYS A 18 -7.54 3.09 6.18
CA LYS A 18 -6.84 4.34 6.42
C LYS A 18 -5.47 4.10 7.03
N HIS A 19 -5.37 3.21 8.02
CA HIS A 19 -4.10 2.80 8.60
C HIS A 19 -3.18 2.16 7.55
N GLU A 20 -3.70 1.25 6.72
CA GLU A 20 -2.94 0.60 5.65
C GLU A 20 -2.38 1.61 4.65
N PHE A 21 -3.20 2.56 4.23
CA PHE A 21 -2.79 3.64 3.36
C PHE A 21 -1.67 4.49 3.99
N LEU A 22 -1.79 4.86 5.26
CA LEU A 22 -0.76 5.64 5.96
C LEU A 22 0.57 4.87 6.06
N ARG A 23 0.53 3.54 6.28
CA ARG A 23 1.73 2.70 6.24
C ARG A 23 2.34 2.65 4.83
N CYS A 24 1.52 2.57 3.80
CA CYS A 24 1.94 2.64 2.40
C CYS A 24 2.61 3.99 2.06
N ASP A 25 1.98 5.11 2.44
CA ASP A 25 2.49 6.47 2.19
C ASP A 25 3.83 6.67 2.90
N ASN A 26 3.93 6.29 4.18
CA ASN A 26 5.18 6.33 4.94
C ASN A 26 6.27 5.47 4.29
N ALA A 27 5.96 4.25 3.87
CA ALA A 27 6.93 3.37 3.21
C ALA A 27 7.40 3.93 1.86
N PHE A 28 6.50 4.55 1.08
CA PHE A 28 6.86 5.21 -0.17
C PHE A 28 7.75 6.45 0.06
N ASN A 29 7.45 7.24 1.10
CA ASN A 29 8.24 8.41 1.47
C ASN A 29 9.65 8.01 1.94
N ASP A 30 9.76 6.97 2.77
CA ASP A 30 11.04 6.35 3.16
C ASP A 30 11.82 5.88 1.92
N PHE A 31 11.16 5.15 1.02
CA PHE A 31 11.76 4.67 -0.22
C PHE A 31 12.30 5.82 -1.05
N SER A 32 11.49 6.87 -1.25
CA SER A 32 11.87 8.07 -2.01
C SER A 32 13.04 8.82 -1.37
N LEU A 33 13.12 8.87 -0.04
CA LEU A 33 14.25 9.43 0.67
C LEU A 33 15.54 8.62 0.42
N TYR A 34 15.51 7.30 0.64
CA TYR A 34 16.69 6.46 0.50
C TYR A 34 17.13 6.26 -0.96
N ALA A 35 16.19 6.23 -1.90
CA ALA A 35 16.48 6.22 -3.33
C ALA A 35 17.23 7.49 -3.77
N ARG A 36 16.82 8.67 -3.30
CA ARG A 36 17.54 9.93 -3.56
C ARG A 36 18.95 9.90 -2.98
N MET A 37 19.13 9.38 -1.76
CA MET A 37 20.46 9.21 -1.17
C MET A 37 21.33 8.24 -1.99
N MET A 38 20.76 7.13 -2.48
CA MET A 38 21.45 6.15 -3.32
C MET A 38 21.91 6.78 -4.64
N ILE A 39 21.06 7.56 -5.29
CA ILE A 39 21.40 8.29 -6.52
C ILE A 39 22.52 9.30 -6.27
N ALA A 40 22.38 10.12 -5.23
CA ALA A 40 23.37 11.16 -4.89
C ALA A 40 24.75 10.58 -4.51
N SER A 41 24.80 9.32 -4.08
CA SER A 41 26.04 8.62 -3.72
C SER A 41 26.50 7.61 -4.77
N ASN A 42 25.97 7.67 -5.99
CA ASN A 42 26.33 6.80 -7.12
C ASN A 42 26.21 5.29 -6.79
N GLY A 43 25.06 4.86 -6.30
CA GLY A 43 24.75 3.46 -5.99
C GLY A 43 24.66 3.12 -4.50
N GLY A 44 24.96 4.09 -3.62
CA GLY A 44 24.84 3.91 -2.18
C GLY A 44 25.88 2.98 -1.56
N ASN A 45 25.98 3.04 -0.24
CA ASN A 45 26.65 1.98 0.52
C ASN A 45 25.63 0.89 0.90
N ARG A 46 26.12 -0.27 1.39
CA ARG A 46 25.28 -1.42 1.78
C ARG A 46 24.12 -1.05 2.71
N ARG A 47 24.31 -0.07 3.61
CA ARG A 47 23.27 0.37 4.55
C ARG A 47 22.17 1.14 3.84
N ILE A 48 22.52 2.02 2.90
CA ILE A 48 21.55 2.72 2.06
C ILE A 48 20.80 1.70 1.19
N SER A 49 21.50 0.77 0.54
CA SER A 49 20.87 -0.28 -0.27
C SER A 49 19.88 -1.12 0.53
N TYR A 50 20.25 -1.54 1.74
CA TYR A 50 19.35 -2.26 2.64
C TYR A 50 18.10 -1.43 3.00
N LYS A 51 18.28 -0.16 3.38
CA LYS A 51 17.16 0.72 3.75
C LYS A 51 16.24 1.00 2.57
N THR A 52 16.79 1.22 1.38
CA THR A 52 16.00 1.39 0.14
C THR A 52 15.23 0.12 -0.17
N TYR A 53 15.87 -1.05 -0.10
CA TYR A 53 15.22 -2.35 -0.29
C TYR A 53 14.06 -2.55 0.70
N ASP A 54 14.31 -2.34 1.99
CA ASP A 54 13.31 -2.55 3.04
C ASP A 54 12.11 -1.61 2.90
N ALA A 55 12.37 -0.32 2.64
CA ALA A 55 11.30 0.64 2.40
C ALA A 55 10.48 0.29 1.15
N TYR A 56 11.13 -0.15 0.07
CA TYR A 56 10.42 -0.57 -1.14
C TYR A 56 9.62 -1.86 -0.93
N ALA A 57 10.15 -2.83 -0.18
CA ALA A 57 9.44 -4.03 0.23
C ALA A 57 8.18 -3.71 1.05
N ARG A 58 8.29 -2.78 2.02
CA ARG A 58 7.14 -2.28 2.79
C ARG A 58 6.11 -1.58 1.90
N PHE A 59 6.56 -0.76 0.95
CA PHE A 59 5.66 -0.10 0.00
C PHE A 59 4.88 -1.11 -0.85
N ILE A 60 5.55 -2.11 -1.43
CA ILE A 60 4.92 -3.20 -2.19
C ILE A 60 3.88 -3.91 -1.33
N HIS A 61 4.24 -4.26 -0.09
CA HIS A 61 3.34 -4.97 0.80
C HIS A 61 2.09 -4.15 1.11
N HIS A 62 2.26 -2.92 1.60
CA HIS A 62 1.14 -2.11 2.05
C HIS A 62 0.24 -1.63 0.90
N LEU A 63 0.82 -1.36 -0.28
CA LEU A 63 0.02 -1.06 -1.46
C LEU A 63 -0.86 -2.25 -1.87
N TYR A 64 -0.31 -3.48 -1.82
CA TYR A 64 -1.06 -4.67 -2.16
C TYR A 64 -2.18 -4.95 -1.14
N GLU A 65 -1.89 -4.88 0.17
CA GLU A 65 -2.90 -5.08 1.20
C GLU A 65 -4.01 -4.04 1.13
N PHE A 66 -3.67 -2.77 0.84
CA PHE A 66 -4.65 -1.72 0.65
C PHE A 66 -5.61 -2.05 -0.50
N LEU A 67 -5.09 -2.48 -1.65
CA LEU A 67 -5.92 -2.88 -2.80
C LEU A 67 -6.84 -4.06 -2.45
N MET A 68 -6.35 -5.04 -1.71
CA MET A 68 -7.16 -6.18 -1.28
C MET A 68 -8.24 -5.77 -0.28
N GLY A 69 -7.92 -4.90 0.68
CA GLY A 69 -8.90 -4.34 1.62
C GLY A 69 -9.97 -3.51 0.92
N GLY A 70 -9.59 -2.74 -0.10
CA GLY A 70 -10.52 -1.96 -0.92
C GLY A 70 -11.48 -2.88 -1.66
N ALA A 71 -10.97 -3.95 -2.28
CA ALA A 71 -11.81 -4.94 -2.95
C ALA A 71 -12.75 -5.68 -1.97
N VAL A 72 -12.28 -6.01 -0.76
CA VAL A 72 -13.15 -6.56 0.32
C VAL A 72 -14.30 -5.60 0.63
N ARG A 73 -14.02 -4.29 0.64
CA ARG A 73 -15.04 -3.26 0.84
C ARG A 73 -16.03 -3.19 -0.31
N ASP A 74 -15.54 -3.16 -1.55
CA ASP A 74 -16.37 -3.07 -2.74
C ASP A 74 -17.27 -4.30 -2.91
N PHE A 75 -16.79 -5.48 -2.53
CA PHE A 75 -17.58 -6.72 -2.53
C PHE A 75 -18.46 -6.90 -1.30
N GLN A 76 -18.33 -6.02 -0.30
CA GLN A 76 -19.04 -6.11 0.98
C GLN A 76 -18.87 -7.50 1.63
N ASN A 77 -17.69 -8.10 1.47
CA ASN A 77 -17.40 -9.46 1.94
C ASN A 77 -15.97 -9.60 2.42
N THR A 78 -15.80 -9.88 3.72
CA THR A 78 -14.51 -10.07 4.38
C THR A 78 -13.85 -11.43 4.14
N GLU A 79 -14.44 -12.28 3.30
CA GLU A 79 -13.81 -13.54 2.90
C GLU A 79 -12.51 -13.31 2.14
N GLN A 80 -11.57 -14.25 2.31
CA GLN A 80 -10.28 -14.18 1.65
C GLN A 80 -10.45 -14.19 0.13
N ILE A 81 -9.91 -13.16 -0.53
CA ILE A 81 -9.89 -13.08 -1.99
C ILE A 81 -8.93 -14.15 -2.53
N ARG A 82 -9.46 -15.01 -3.41
CA ARG A 82 -8.65 -16.03 -4.11
C ARG A 82 -7.60 -15.36 -4.99
N ALA A 83 -6.42 -15.97 -5.10
CA ALA A 83 -5.29 -15.40 -5.85
C ALA A 83 -5.64 -14.96 -7.28
N GLU A 84 -6.38 -15.78 -8.03
CA GLU A 84 -6.82 -15.45 -9.39
C GLU A 84 -7.72 -14.22 -9.44
N MET A 85 -8.59 -14.05 -8.45
CA MET A 85 -9.45 -12.87 -8.36
C MET A 85 -8.64 -11.64 -8.00
N ALA A 86 -7.70 -11.77 -7.05
CA ALA A 86 -6.77 -10.70 -6.69
C ALA A 86 -5.97 -10.22 -7.92
N HIS A 87 -5.53 -11.16 -8.77
CA HIS A 87 -4.85 -10.82 -10.03
C HIS A 87 -5.73 -10.00 -10.97
N ARG A 88 -6.99 -10.40 -11.16
CA ARG A 88 -7.95 -9.68 -12.00
C ARG A 88 -8.23 -8.27 -11.48
N ILE A 89 -8.38 -8.11 -10.17
CA ILE A 89 -8.60 -6.80 -9.53
C ILE A 89 -7.41 -5.88 -9.81
N VAL A 90 -6.20 -6.32 -9.47
CA VAL A 90 -4.99 -5.51 -9.65
C VAL A 90 -4.78 -5.16 -11.12
N ALA A 91 -4.93 -6.14 -12.02
CA ALA A 91 -4.80 -5.91 -13.45
C ALA A 91 -5.87 -4.94 -13.99
N GLY A 92 -7.13 -5.13 -13.59
CA GLY A 92 -8.25 -4.28 -13.99
C GLY A 92 -8.07 -2.83 -13.55
N GLU A 93 -7.73 -2.59 -12.28
CA GLU A 93 -7.51 -1.25 -11.75
C GLU A 93 -6.32 -0.56 -12.41
N THR A 94 -5.22 -1.29 -12.60
CA THR A 94 -4.02 -0.72 -13.26
C THR A 94 -4.32 -0.37 -14.71
N GLN A 95 -5.01 -1.26 -15.44
CA GLN A 95 -5.41 -1.00 -16.82
C GLN A 95 -6.37 0.19 -16.91
N ARG A 96 -7.34 0.29 -16.00
CA ARG A 96 -8.26 1.43 -15.91
C ARG A 96 -7.50 2.75 -15.76
N ILE A 97 -6.54 2.82 -14.84
CA ILE A 97 -5.73 4.03 -14.60
C ILE A 97 -4.94 4.41 -15.86
N VAL A 98 -4.26 3.44 -16.48
CA VAL A 98 -3.46 3.68 -17.68
C VAL A 98 -4.33 4.13 -18.86
N THR A 99 -5.46 3.47 -19.10
CA THR A 99 -6.42 3.84 -20.14
C THR A 99 -6.98 5.24 -19.91
N ASN A 100 -7.38 5.58 -18.68
CA ASN A 100 -7.91 6.90 -18.36
C ASN A 100 -6.90 8.03 -18.62
N ARG A 101 -5.63 7.83 -18.25
CA ARG A 101 -4.57 8.81 -18.54
C ARG A 101 -4.32 8.97 -20.03
N ARG A 102 -4.29 7.86 -20.79
CA ARG A 102 -4.19 7.92 -22.25
C ARG A 102 -5.33 8.70 -22.88
N ASN A 103 -6.57 8.42 -22.47
CA ASN A 103 -7.74 9.12 -22.99
C ASN A 103 -7.68 10.61 -22.67
N ALA A 104 -7.30 10.99 -21.44
CA ALA A 104 -7.14 12.40 -21.08
C ALA A 104 -6.13 13.13 -21.98
N ILE A 105 -5.02 12.48 -22.35
CA ILE A 105 -4.03 13.04 -23.27
C ILE A 105 -4.60 13.19 -24.68
N LEU A 106 -5.24 12.13 -25.21
CA LEU A 106 -5.83 12.13 -26.55
C LEU A 106 -6.95 13.15 -26.70
N ASP A 107 -7.73 13.36 -25.64
CA ASP A 107 -8.85 14.30 -25.60
C ASP A 107 -8.41 15.73 -25.26
N GLY A 108 -7.12 15.97 -25.01
CA GLY A 108 -6.57 17.29 -24.67
C GLY A 108 -7.00 17.81 -23.30
N THR A 109 -7.40 16.93 -22.38
CA THR A 109 -7.84 17.26 -21.01
C THR A 109 -6.81 16.91 -19.94
N ALA A 110 -5.70 16.27 -20.34
CA ALA A 110 -4.57 16.01 -19.47
C ALA A 110 -3.91 17.33 -19.02
N PRO A 111 -3.45 17.41 -17.77
CA PRO A 111 -2.72 18.58 -17.29
C PRO A 111 -1.34 18.69 -17.95
N ASP A 112 -0.80 19.89 -18.03
CA ASP A 112 0.49 20.18 -18.71
C ASP A 112 1.70 19.44 -18.15
N TRP A 113 1.62 18.95 -16.90
CA TRP A 113 2.67 18.17 -16.25
C TRP A 113 2.55 16.65 -16.49
N GLU A 114 1.52 16.20 -17.20
CA GLU A 114 1.33 14.79 -17.51
C GLU A 114 2.45 14.27 -18.42
N ASN A 115 2.84 13.01 -18.23
CA ASN A 115 3.83 12.39 -19.11
C ASN A 115 3.30 12.26 -20.55
N ASP A 116 4.21 12.19 -21.51
CA ASP A 116 3.87 11.83 -22.89
C ASP A 116 3.10 10.50 -22.95
N ILE A 117 2.23 10.36 -23.95
CA ILE A 117 1.39 9.17 -24.13
C ILE A 117 2.21 7.87 -24.24
N SER A 118 3.46 7.93 -24.72
CA SER A 118 4.36 6.77 -24.80
C SER A 118 4.75 6.18 -23.44
N TYR A 119 4.64 6.96 -22.36
CA TYR A 119 4.83 6.47 -21.00
C TYR A 119 3.74 5.47 -20.59
N TYR A 120 2.54 5.62 -21.17
CA TYR A 120 1.34 4.84 -20.86
C TYR A 120 1.11 3.77 -21.94
N PRO A 121 1.46 2.49 -21.70
CA PRO A 121 1.23 1.46 -22.70
C PRO A 121 -0.26 1.23 -22.92
N GLU A 122 -0.66 0.79 -24.12
CA GLU A 122 -2.07 0.47 -24.40
C GLU A 122 -2.58 -0.67 -23.51
N LYS A 123 -1.73 -1.67 -23.25
CA LYS A 123 -1.97 -2.77 -22.33
C LYS A 123 -0.87 -2.86 -21.28
N ILE A 124 -1.26 -3.13 -20.05
CA ILE A 124 -0.30 -3.47 -18.99
C ILE A 124 0.33 -4.86 -19.27
N PRO A 125 1.54 -5.13 -18.75
CA PRO A 125 2.12 -6.47 -18.85
C PRO A 125 1.21 -7.52 -18.21
N PRO A 126 0.89 -8.63 -18.90
CA PRO A 126 -0.08 -9.62 -18.42
C PRO A 126 0.34 -10.28 -17.10
N GLU A 127 1.64 -10.40 -16.86
CA GLU A 127 2.22 -11.00 -15.65
C GLU A 127 2.29 -10.04 -14.46
N PHE A 128 2.01 -8.74 -14.65
CA PHE A 128 2.20 -7.70 -13.64
C PHE A 128 1.53 -8.04 -12.31
N ALA A 129 0.25 -8.39 -12.33
CA ALA A 129 -0.52 -8.64 -11.12
C ALA A 129 -0.03 -9.89 -10.36
N GLU A 130 0.46 -10.89 -11.10
CA GLU A 130 1.05 -12.09 -10.51
C GLU A 130 2.39 -11.78 -9.86
N GLU A 131 3.27 -11.09 -10.57
CA GLU A 131 4.59 -10.71 -10.08
C GLU A 131 4.49 -9.75 -8.89
N PHE A 132 3.50 -8.84 -8.88
CA PHE A 132 3.26 -7.97 -7.73
C PHE A 132 2.88 -8.78 -6.48
N ARG A 133 1.98 -9.75 -6.60
CA ARG A 133 1.63 -10.65 -5.48
C ARG A 133 2.84 -11.47 -5.02
N LYS A 134 3.63 -12.02 -5.95
CA LYS A 134 4.85 -12.79 -5.63
C LYS A 134 5.87 -11.93 -4.90
N ALA A 135 6.11 -10.71 -5.36
CA ALA A 135 7.01 -9.76 -4.70
C ALA A 135 6.54 -9.51 -3.27
N ARG A 136 5.27 -9.15 -3.05
CA ARG A 136 4.67 -8.98 -1.71
C ARG A 136 4.89 -10.19 -0.80
N ASN A 137 4.65 -11.40 -1.30
CA ASN A 137 4.80 -12.61 -0.51
C ASN A 137 6.25 -12.91 -0.11
N LYS A 138 7.20 -12.66 -1.02
CA LYS A 138 8.61 -12.98 -0.81
C LYS A 138 9.35 -11.92 0.02
N THR A 139 9.06 -10.64 -0.18
CA THR A 139 9.78 -9.54 0.47
C THR A 139 9.38 -9.36 1.92
N PHE A 140 8.07 -9.35 2.20
CA PHE A 140 7.53 -8.94 3.50
C PHE A 140 6.68 -10.03 4.18
N GLY A 141 6.27 -11.06 3.44
CA GLY A 141 5.55 -12.22 3.99
C GLY A 141 6.45 -13.14 4.82
N HIS A 142 6.32 -14.45 4.63
CA HIS A 142 7.07 -15.43 5.40
C HIS A 142 8.58 -15.34 5.14
N VAL A 143 9.38 -15.57 6.18
CA VAL A 143 10.82 -15.77 6.02
C VAL A 143 11.01 -17.07 5.26
N SER A 144 11.55 -16.97 4.05
CA SER A 144 11.89 -18.10 3.20
C SER A 144 13.29 -17.92 2.63
N ILE A 145 13.94 -19.03 2.28
CA ILE A 145 15.26 -19.01 1.61
C ILE A 145 15.22 -18.20 0.32
N GLU A 146 14.07 -18.19 -0.37
CA GLU A 146 13.86 -17.47 -1.62
C GLU A 146 13.91 -15.95 -1.48
N ARG A 147 13.75 -15.41 -0.26
CA ARG A 147 13.89 -13.97 -0.02
C ARG A 147 15.29 -13.48 -0.37
N SER A 148 16.31 -14.31 -0.13
CA SER A 148 17.72 -13.96 -0.42
C SER A 148 18.05 -13.93 -1.92
N THR A 149 17.19 -14.52 -2.76
CA THR A 149 17.39 -14.64 -4.21
C THR A 149 16.40 -13.78 -5.01
N LEU A 150 15.51 -13.04 -4.35
CA LEU A 150 14.59 -12.15 -5.05
C LEU A 150 15.34 -10.91 -5.53
N ASP A 151 15.40 -10.75 -6.85
CA ASP A 151 15.93 -9.53 -7.46
C ASP A 151 14.84 -8.44 -7.50
N LEU A 152 14.78 -7.67 -6.41
CA LEU A 152 13.85 -6.56 -6.30
C LEU A 152 14.20 -5.38 -7.22
N SER A 153 15.45 -5.29 -7.66
CA SER A 153 15.88 -4.30 -8.66
C SER A 153 15.28 -4.63 -10.03
N ALA A 154 15.30 -5.90 -10.44
CA ALA A 154 14.66 -6.34 -11.68
C ALA A 154 13.13 -6.23 -11.64
N PHE A 155 12.52 -6.37 -10.46
CA PHE A 155 11.09 -6.08 -10.26
C PHE A 155 10.81 -4.57 -10.37
N TYR A 156 11.62 -3.75 -9.71
CA TYR A 156 11.50 -2.29 -9.74
C TYR A 156 11.56 -1.76 -11.18
N ASP A 157 12.57 -2.16 -11.95
CA ASP A 157 12.77 -1.71 -13.33
C ASP A 157 11.56 -2.00 -14.22
N ARG A 158 10.99 -3.20 -14.09
CA ARG A 158 9.85 -3.64 -14.91
C ARG A 158 8.52 -3.02 -14.49
N TYR A 159 8.28 -2.89 -13.17
CA TYR A 159 6.93 -2.71 -12.67
C TYR A 159 6.71 -1.48 -11.79
N HIS A 160 7.76 -0.79 -11.32
CA HIS A 160 7.60 0.34 -10.40
C HIS A 160 6.64 1.42 -10.92
N LYS A 161 6.66 1.71 -12.23
CA LYS A 161 5.73 2.68 -12.83
C LYS A 161 4.26 2.35 -12.57
N PHE A 162 3.87 1.07 -12.63
CA PHE A 162 2.48 0.65 -12.41
C PHE A 162 2.11 0.73 -10.93
N LEU A 163 3.04 0.37 -10.04
CA LEU A 163 2.86 0.52 -8.59
C LEU A 163 2.70 2.00 -8.22
N TYR A 164 3.53 2.86 -8.81
CA TYR A 164 3.44 4.30 -8.61
C TYR A 164 2.11 4.87 -9.11
N LEU A 165 1.63 4.44 -10.28
CA LEU A 165 0.33 4.87 -10.80
C LEU A 165 -0.84 4.46 -9.90
N LEU A 166 -0.84 3.21 -9.41
CA LEU A 166 -1.81 2.73 -8.43
C LEU A 166 -1.78 3.55 -7.14
N TYR A 167 -0.59 3.72 -6.56
CA TYR A 167 -0.39 4.49 -5.34
C TYR A 167 -0.85 5.94 -5.50
N TYR A 168 -0.50 6.59 -6.61
CA TYR A 168 -0.87 7.98 -6.87
C TYR A 168 -2.38 8.15 -7.03
N ASP A 169 -3.06 7.22 -7.72
CA ASP A 169 -4.52 7.21 -7.85
C ASP A 169 -5.19 7.10 -6.46
N ILE A 170 -4.76 6.13 -5.64
CA ILE A 170 -5.27 5.92 -4.29
C ILE A 170 -5.04 7.14 -3.39
N ARG A 171 -3.84 7.73 -3.46
CA ARG A 171 -3.46 8.91 -2.65
C ARG A 171 -4.39 10.10 -2.88
N SER A 172 -4.93 10.26 -4.09
CA SER A 172 -5.87 11.35 -4.38
C SER A 172 -7.17 11.27 -3.56
N TRP A 173 -7.54 10.07 -3.09
CA TRP A 173 -8.73 9.79 -2.28
C TRP A 173 -8.39 9.64 -0.80
N TRP A 174 -7.34 8.88 -0.48
CA TRP A 174 -7.00 8.47 0.88
C TRP A 174 -5.88 9.28 1.52
N GLY A 175 -5.11 10.01 0.72
CA GLY A 175 -3.99 10.84 1.15
C GLY A 175 -4.33 12.31 1.42
N ARG A 176 -5.60 12.69 1.35
CA ARG A 176 -6.04 14.01 1.80
C ARG A 176 -5.92 14.05 3.33
N TYR A 177 -5.10 14.97 3.82
CA TYR A 177 -5.02 15.29 5.22
C TYR A 177 -6.17 16.24 5.54
N ALA A 178 -6.97 15.90 6.55
CA ALA A 178 -7.72 16.91 7.29
C ALA A 178 -6.72 17.70 8.16
N ASP A 179 -7.15 18.80 8.77
CA ASP A 179 -6.30 19.57 9.68
C ASP A 179 -5.82 18.73 10.88
N GLU A 180 -6.56 17.66 11.21
CA GLU A 180 -6.25 16.72 12.28
C GLU A 180 -5.86 15.33 11.74
N PHE A 181 -4.94 14.66 12.45
CA PHE A 181 -4.60 13.26 12.16
C PHE A 181 -5.81 12.36 12.48
N PRO A 182 -6.15 11.38 11.62
CA PRO A 182 -7.32 10.55 11.85
C PRO A 182 -7.21 9.74 13.15
N ASP A 183 -8.29 9.66 13.92
CA ASP A 183 -8.43 8.68 15.00
C ASP A 183 -8.52 7.27 14.42
N LEU A 184 -7.50 6.45 14.73
CA LEU A 184 -7.40 5.04 14.33
C LEU A 184 -7.63 4.10 15.51
N LYS A 185 -8.33 4.58 16.55
CA LYS A 185 -8.66 3.85 17.77
C LYS A 185 -7.38 3.36 18.48
N GLU A 186 -7.30 2.06 18.77
CA GLU A 186 -6.19 1.43 19.48
C GLU A 186 -4.83 1.67 18.81
N ILE A 187 -4.80 1.94 17.49
CA ILE A 187 -3.56 2.26 16.76
C ILE A 187 -3.02 3.63 17.17
N THR A 188 -3.87 4.64 17.32
CA THR A 188 -3.50 5.99 17.74
C THR A 188 -3.43 6.13 19.26
N ASP A 189 -4.11 5.26 19.99
CA ASP A 189 -4.02 5.17 21.46
C ASP A 189 -2.75 4.45 21.94
N PHE A 190 -2.04 3.76 21.05
CA PHE A 190 -0.83 3.01 21.40
C PHE A 190 0.20 3.92 22.08
N SER A 191 0.59 3.55 23.30
CA SER A 191 1.60 4.26 24.07
C SER A 191 2.46 3.28 24.86
N VAL A 192 3.76 3.53 24.88
CA VAL A 192 4.72 2.81 25.75
C VAL A 192 4.83 3.44 27.14
N MET A 193 4.12 4.55 27.37
CA MET A 193 4.02 5.16 28.69
C MET A 193 3.07 4.31 29.54
N VAL A 194 3.61 3.55 30.49
CA VAL A 194 2.80 2.88 31.51
C VAL A 194 2.16 3.97 32.36
N LYS A 195 0.83 4.10 32.28
CA LYS A 195 0.08 4.97 33.18
C LYS A 195 -0.09 4.21 34.49
N ASP A 196 0.44 4.76 35.58
CA ASP A 196 0.27 4.24 36.93
C ASP A 196 -1.19 4.46 37.39
N ASP A 197 -2.15 3.72 36.83
CA ASP A 197 -3.49 3.70 37.41
C ASP A 197 -3.49 2.76 38.63
N PRO A 198 -3.80 3.25 39.85
CA PRO A 198 -3.94 2.39 41.00
C PRO A 198 -5.08 1.39 40.78
N PRO A 199 -4.98 0.15 41.29
CA PRO A 199 -6.06 -0.82 41.17
C PRO A 199 -7.33 -0.26 41.81
N PRO A 200 -8.53 -0.52 41.22
CA PRO A 200 -9.78 -0.03 41.78
C PRO A 200 -9.94 -0.52 43.23
N GLU A 201 -9.99 0.44 44.17
CA GLU A 201 -10.33 0.18 45.57
C GLU A 201 -11.72 -0.49 45.62
N GLY A 202 -11.79 -1.74 46.11
CA GLY A 202 -13.09 -2.37 46.33
C GLY A 202 -13.18 -3.89 46.40
N ALA A 203 -12.08 -4.65 46.36
CA ALA A 203 -12.17 -6.12 46.38
C ALA A 203 -11.42 -6.77 47.55
N TYR A 204 -11.70 -6.35 48.79
CA TYR A 204 -11.51 -7.21 49.96
C TYR A 204 -12.65 -6.99 50.96
N VAL A 205 -13.75 -7.75 50.78
CA VAL A 205 -14.66 -8.06 51.88
C VAL A 205 -14.06 -9.26 52.59
N GLN A 206 -13.51 -9.05 53.79
CA GLN A 206 -13.14 -10.13 54.70
C GLN A 206 -14.37 -10.49 55.54
N THR A 207 -14.79 -11.75 55.49
CA THR A 207 -15.56 -12.41 56.57
C THR A 207 -14.60 -13.09 57.52
#